data_AF-A0A933XWU7-F1
#
_entry.id   AF-A0A933XWU7-F1
#
_cell.length_a   1.000
_cell.length_b   1.000
_cell.length_c   1.000
_cell.angle_alpha   90.00
_cell.angle_beta   90.00
_cell.angle_gamma   90.00
#
_symmetry.space_group_name_H-M   'P 1'
#
loop_
_entity.id
_entity.type
_entity.pdbx_description
1 polymer ?
#
loop_
_entity_poly.entity_id
_entity_poly.type
_entity_poly.pdbx_seq_one_letter_code
_entity_poly.pdbx_strand_id
1 'polypeptide(L)'
;MDFLLECIGFPPDHDFDDLARAARGHAEPVAWRGPAGEHLRMPLGHGLELRMDREREAATWSLYPHFQSNHRLRVAITDLVGIPDSPYDVILHGWANPPVEGDPRLAPDSYPIAAVITDARRLPRRLEVGHVLAVTLAGFALDVEFSGPFDPKRPARGRRLDGGAWIGPLGGFASGGGFASGGGGDAPGGCVELSLPVTARRALENPVTRAAVELVEVELPGRPLALFASPWQLAVDGLATPRVGWRLEGTFLLTGRVAGGLASPTERLGANFG
;
A
#
# COMPACT_ATOMS: atom_id res chain seq x y z
N MET A 1 -9.23 -9.13 16.44
CA MET A 1 -9.51 -8.03 15.50
C MET A 1 -8.47 -8.04 14.39
N ASP A 2 -8.72 -7.37 13.27
CA ASP A 2 -7.79 -7.25 12.13
C ASP A 2 -6.59 -6.33 12.48
N PHE A 3 -5.36 -6.84 12.36
CA PHE A 3 -4.10 -6.12 12.60
C PHE A 3 -4.00 -4.79 11.83
N LEU A 4 -4.67 -4.70 10.68
CA LEU A 4 -4.69 -3.49 9.86
C LEU A 4 -5.47 -2.34 10.51
N LEU A 5 -6.51 -2.64 11.29
CA LEU A 5 -7.30 -1.63 11.99
C LEU A 5 -6.56 -1.07 13.20
N GLU A 6 -5.71 -1.87 13.81
CA GLU A 6 -4.80 -1.42 14.87
C GLU A 6 -3.82 -0.35 14.36
N CYS A 7 -3.34 -0.48 13.13
CA CYS A 7 -2.46 0.52 12.51
C CYS A 7 -3.08 1.92 12.42
N ILE A 8 -4.41 2.02 12.50
CA ILE A 8 -5.16 3.28 12.42
C ILE A 8 -5.90 3.62 13.71
N GLY A 9 -5.59 2.93 14.80
CA GLY A 9 -5.98 3.33 16.15
C GLY A 9 -7.25 2.67 16.66
N PHE A 10 -7.68 1.54 16.08
CA PHE A 10 -8.71 0.69 16.69
C PHE A 10 -8.03 -0.40 17.53
N PRO A 11 -8.19 -0.38 18.87
CA PRO A 11 -7.57 -1.37 19.76
C PRO A 11 -7.96 -2.81 19.43
N PRO A 12 -7.14 -3.83 19.76
CA PRO A 12 -7.43 -5.23 19.46
C PRO A 12 -8.75 -5.76 20.06
N ASP A 13 -9.20 -5.16 21.16
CA ASP A 13 -10.43 -5.47 21.91
C ASP A 13 -11.63 -4.60 21.51
N HIS A 14 -11.47 -3.72 20.50
CA HIS A 14 -12.56 -2.91 20.01
C HIS A 14 -13.63 -3.80 19.34
N ASP A 15 -14.91 -3.48 19.55
CA ASP A 15 -16.00 -4.26 18.97
C ASP A 15 -16.15 -3.93 17.47
N PHE A 16 -15.99 -4.94 16.62
CA PHE A 16 -16.07 -4.79 15.18
C PHE A 16 -17.47 -4.41 14.68
N ASP A 17 -18.52 -4.99 15.28
CA ASP A 17 -19.91 -4.74 14.87
C ASP A 17 -20.34 -3.34 15.28
N ASP A 18 -19.92 -2.89 16.46
CA ASP A 18 -20.13 -1.52 16.90
C ASP A 18 -19.33 -0.52 16.05
N LEU A 19 -18.09 -0.84 15.67
CA LEU A 19 -17.31 -0.03 14.74
C LEU A 19 -17.99 0.08 13.38
N ALA A 20 -18.44 -1.04 12.81
CA ALA A 20 -19.17 -1.05 11.55
C ALA A 20 -20.47 -0.24 11.65
N ARG A 21 -21.20 -0.34 12.77
CA ARG A 21 -22.42 0.45 12.99
C ARG A 21 -22.12 1.95 13.10
N ALA A 22 -21.12 2.33 13.87
CA ALA A 22 -20.70 3.72 14.05
C ALA A 22 -20.21 4.31 12.73
N ALA A 23 -19.36 3.57 12.00
CA ALA A 23 -18.82 4.01 10.73
C ALA A 23 -19.91 4.25 9.68
N ARG A 24 -20.95 3.40 9.60
CA ARG A 24 -22.11 3.64 8.71
C ARG A 24 -22.86 4.93 9.00
N GLY A 25 -22.90 5.39 10.25
CA GLY A 25 -23.54 6.64 10.63
C GLY A 25 -22.79 7.90 10.18
N HIS A 26 -21.48 7.78 9.94
CA HIS A 26 -20.58 8.90 9.62
C HIS A 26 -19.91 8.78 8.24
N ALA A 27 -20.11 7.67 7.52
CA ALA A 27 -19.44 7.41 6.27
C ALA A 27 -20.17 8.02 5.06
N GLU A 28 -19.37 8.33 4.05
CA GLU A 28 -19.80 8.85 2.76
C GLU A 28 -19.71 7.75 1.68
N PRO A 29 -20.61 7.72 0.69
CA PRO A 29 -20.52 6.77 -0.43
C PRO A 29 -19.25 6.95 -1.27
N VAL A 30 -18.68 5.83 -1.70
CA VAL A 30 -17.50 5.75 -2.57
C VAL A 30 -17.93 5.32 -3.98
N ALA A 31 -18.63 6.21 -4.69
CA ALA A 31 -19.31 5.89 -5.95
C ALA A 31 -18.36 5.42 -7.08
N TRP A 32 -17.08 5.78 -7.03
CA TRP A 32 -16.08 5.31 -7.99
C TRP A 32 -15.74 3.83 -7.82
N ARG A 33 -16.02 3.23 -6.65
CA ARG A 33 -15.73 1.83 -6.34
C ARG A 33 -16.91 0.92 -6.65
N GLY A 34 -18.13 1.34 -6.34
CA GLY A 34 -19.32 0.54 -6.62
C GLY A 34 -20.64 1.26 -6.39
N PRO A 35 -21.76 0.51 -6.39
CA PRO A 35 -23.08 1.07 -6.11
C PRO A 35 -23.10 1.86 -4.79
N ALA A 36 -23.88 2.94 -4.77
CA ALA A 36 -24.06 3.73 -3.57
C ALA A 36 -24.66 2.87 -2.45
N GLY A 37 -24.06 2.93 -1.25
CA GLY A 37 -24.50 2.14 -0.10
C GLY A 37 -23.87 0.75 0.05
N GLU A 38 -23.00 0.32 -0.89
CA GLU A 38 -22.19 -0.90 -0.78
C GLU A 38 -20.72 -0.60 -0.46
N HIS A 39 -20.23 0.59 -0.84
CA HIS A 39 -18.87 1.04 -0.56
C HIS A 39 -18.93 2.41 0.11
N LEU A 40 -18.39 2.49 1.32
CA LEU A 40 -18.41 3.67 2.16
C LEU A 40 -16.99 4.02 2.61
N ARG A 41 -16.75 5.30 2.87
CA ARG A 41 -15.54 5.78 3.54
C ARG A 41 -15.92 6.65 4.72
N MET A 42 -15.29 6.44 5.85
CA MET A 42 -15.33 7.33 7.00
C MET A 42 -13.99 8.05 7.11
N PRO A 43 -13.93 9.37 6.86
CA PRO A 43 -12.72 10.14 7.09
C PRO A 43 -12.32 10.12 8.57
N LEU A 44 -11.07 9.77 8.86
CA LEU A 44 -10.48 9.83 10.20
C LEU A 44 -9.59 11.08 10.38
N GLY A 45 -9.43 11.89 9.33
CA GLY A 45 -8.65 13.12 9.34
C GLY A 45 -7.23 12.96 8.77
N HIS A 46 -6.63 14.07 8.35
CA HIS A 46 -5.26 14.14 7.84
C HIS A 46 -4.90 13.14 6.71
N GLY A 47 -5.90 12.76 5.90
CA GLY A 47 -5.78 11.80 4.81
C GLY A 47 -6.02 10.34 5.21
N LEU A 48 -6.17 10.05 6.50
CA LEU A 48 -6.53 8.72 7.00
C LEU A 48 -8.03 8.48 6.89
N GLU A 49 -8.41 7.29 6.45
CA GLU A 49 -9.80 6.89 6.23
C GLU A 49 -10.00 5.44 6.68
N LEU A 50 -11.16 5.17 7.28
CA LEU A 50 -11.67 3.81 7.42
C LEU A 50 -12.58 3.55 6.23
N ARG A 51 -12.31 2.50 5.47
CA ARG A 51 -13.16 2.11 4.36
C ARG A 51 -14.01 0.91 4.73
N MET A 52 -15.23 0.90 4.22
CA MET A 52 -16.20 -0.15 4.45
C MET A 52 -16.72 -0.65 3.11
N ASP A 53 -16.59 -1.95 2.88
CA ASP A 53 -17.18 -2.61 1.72
C ASP A 53 -18.17 -3.66 2.17
N ARG A 54 -19.21 -3.84 1.36
CA ARG A 54 -20.06 -5.00 1.41
C ARG A 54 -20.17 -5.57 0.00
N GLU A 55 -19.58 -6.75 -0.19
CA GLU A 55 -19.71 -7.49 -1.44
C GLU A 55 -21.17 -7.95 -1.63
N ARG A 56 -21.59 -8.13 -2.89
CA ARG A 56 -23.00 -8.36 -3.27
C ARG A 56 -23.67 -9.55 -2.57
N GLU A 57 -22.88 -10.52 -2.10
CA GLU A 57 -23.35 -11.74 -1.44
C GLU A 57 -22.88 -11.83 0.03
N ALA A 58 -22.10 -10.86 0.51
CA ALA A 58 -21.60 -10.84 1.87
C ALA A 58 -22.65 -10.34 2.86
N ALA A 59 -22.91 -11.12 3.91
CA ALA A 59 -23.79 -10.73 5.00
C ALA A 59 -23.18 -9.63 5.89
N THR A 60 -21.84 -9.53 5.92
CA THR A 60 -21.08 -8.66 6.81
C THR A 60 -20.33 -7.59 6.04
N TRP A 61 -19.99 -6.49 6.75
CA TRP A 61 -19.12 -5.45 6.22
C TRP A 61 -17.66 -5.84 6.41
N SER A 62 -16.83 -5.59 5.40
CA SER A 62 -15.38 -5.61 5.51
C SER A 62 -14.89 -4.21 5.84
N LEU A 63 -13.96 -4.10 6.79
CA LEU A 63 -13.35 -2.85 7.23
C LEU A 63 -11.85 -2.89 6.96
N TYR A 64 -11.30 -1.87 6.32
CA TYR A 64 -9.86 -1.81 6.03
C TYR A 64 -9.39 -0.36 6.07
N PRO A 65 -8.15 -0.14 6.54
CA PRO A 65 -7.58 1.19 6.57
C PRO A 65 -7.25 1.67 5.16
N HIS A 66 -7.29 2.98 4.98
CA HIS A 66 -6.76 3.63 3.79
C HIS A 66 -6.10 4.95 4.15
N PHE A 67 -5.08 5.31 3.38
CA PHE A 67 -4.40 6.60 3.53
C PHE A 67 -4.20 7.27 2.18
N GLN A 68 -4.63 8.52 2.10
CA GLN A 68 -4.45 9.38 0.93
C GLN A 68 -3.04 9.98 0.95
N SER A 69 -2.07 9.21 0.47
CA SER A 69 -0.69 9.69 0.30
C SER A 69 -0.61 10.80 -0.75
N ASN A 70 0.20 11.82 -0.47
CA ASN A 70 0.52 12.88 -1.42
C ASN A 70 1.66 12.49 -2.36
N HIS A 71 2.35 11.37 -2.08
CA HIS A 71 3.49 10.91 -2.86
C HIS A 71 3.02 10.06 -4.04
N ARG A 72 3.36 10.49 -5.25
CA ARG A 72 3.07 9.76 -6.49
C ARG A 72 4.29 8.96 -6.91
N LEU A 73 4.18 7.64 -6.81
CA LEU A 73 5.21 6.69 -7.23
C LEU A 73 4.97 6.28 -8.69
N ARG A 74 6.03 6.32 -9.50
CA ARG A 74 6.00 5.76 -10.86
C ARG A 74 6.24 4.25 -10.76
N VAL A 75 5.40 3.45 -11.40
CA VAL A 75 5.52 2.00 -11.42
C VAL A 75 5.32 1.49 -12.84
N ALA A 76 6.34 0.83 -13.39
CA ALA A 76 6.23 0.08 -14.63
C ALA A 76 5.56 -1.26 -14.33
N ILE A 77 4.38 -1.48 -14.89
CA ILE A 77 3.53 -2.64 -14.59
C ILE A 77 4.13 -3.90 -15.21
N THR A 78 4.22 -4.97 -14.43
CA THR A 78 4.52 -6.31 -14.93
C THR A 78 3.29 -7.19 -14.99
N ASP A 79 2.38 -7.03 -14.03
CA ASP A 79 1.15 -7.80 -13.97
C ASP A 79 0.05 -7.07 -13.17
N LEU A 80 -1.20 -7.42 -13.46
CA LEU A 80 -2.41 -6.98 -12.75
C LEU A 80 -3.27 -8.21 -12.45
N VAL A 81 -3.26 -8.66 -11.20
CA VAL A 81 -3.98 -9.86 -10.78
C VAL A 81 -5.29 -9.45 -10.12
N GLY A 82 -6.42 -9.82 -10.73
CA GLY A 82 -7.75 -9.56 -10.15
C GLY A 82 -7.94 -10.35 -8.86
N ILE A 83 -8.64 -9.76 -7.89
CA ILE A 83 -9.00 -10.43 -6.64
C ILE A 83 -10.38 -11.08 -6.84
N PRO A 84 -10.51 -12.42 -6.72
CA PRO A 84 -11.75 -13.14 -7.04
C PRO A 84 -12.99 -12.57 -6.33
N ASP A 85 -12.84 -12.19 -5.06
CA ASP A 85 -13.94 -11.72 -4.21
C ASP A 85 -14.02 -10.18 -4.10
N SER A 86 -13.17 -9.45 -4.83
CA SER A 86 -13.22 -7.98 -4.88
C SER A 86 -13.00 -7.49 -6.32
N PRO A 87 -14.08 -7.32 -7.10
CA PRO A 87 -13.99 -6.87 -8.50
C PRO A 87 -13.51 -5.41 -8.64
N TYR A 88 -13.32 -4.72 -7.52
CA TYR A 88 -12.92 -3.32 -7.46
C TYR A 88 -11.46 -3.13 -7.09
N ASP A 89 -10.82 -4.21 -6.65
CA ASP A 89 -9.43 -4.22 -6.27
C ASP A 89 -8.63 -5.12 -7.23
N VAL A 90 -7.36 -4.76 -7.41
CA VAL A 90 -6.42 -5.54 -8.19
C VAL A 90 -5.07 -5.53 -7.48
N ILE A 91 -4.34 -6.63 -7.55
CA ILE A 91 -2.95 -6.67 -7.11
C ILE A 91 -2.09 -6.21 -8.27
N LEU A 92 -1.44 -5.07 -8.08
CA LEU A 92 -0.44 -4.54 -8.99
C LEU A 92 0.91 -5.16 -8.66
N HIS A 93 1.55 -5.75 -9.66
CA HIS A 93 2.97 -6.11 -9.63
C HIS A 93 3.74 -5.22 -10.60
N GLY A 94 4.93 -4.77 -10.19
CA GLY A 94 5.76 -4.00 -11.09
C GLY A 94 7.10 -3.57 -10.51
N TRP A 95 7.73 -2.66 -11.24
CA TRP A 95 8.99 -2.02 -10.86
C TRP A 95 8.74 -0.55 -10.56
N ALA A 96 8.88 -0.20 -9.28
CA ALA A 96 8.84 1.17 -8.82
C ALA A 96 10.09 1.93 -9.24
N ASN A 97 9.93 3.24 -9.43
CA ASN A 97 10.96 4.14 -9.95
C ASN A 97 11.61 3.60 -11.24
N PRO A 98 10.82 3.27 -12.29
CA PRO A 98 11.36 2.72 -13.51
C PRO A 98 12.24 3.77 -14.23
N PRO A 99 13.25 3.32 -14.99
CA PRO A 99 14.09 4.23 -15.75
C PRO A 99 13.23 5.11 -16.69
N VAL A 100 13.73 6.30 -16.98
CA VAL A 100 13.12 7.16 -18.00
C VAL A 100 13.56 6.66 -19.37
N GLU A 101 12.64 6.61 -20.33
CA GLU A 101 12.95 6.23 -21.70
C GLU A 101 14.07 7.13 -22.25
N GLY A 102 15.16 6.52 -22.72
CA GLY A 102 16.34 7.22 -23.24
C GLY A 102 17.48 7.50 -22.23
N ASP A 103 17.32 7.21 -20.93
CA ASP A 103 18.44 7.27 -19.97
C ASP A 103 18.53 6.03 -19.05
N PRO A 104 19.27 4.99 -19.48
CA PRO A 104 19.47 3.76 -18.72
C PRO A 104 20.21 3.96 -17.38
N ARG A 105 20.91 5.09 -17.19
CA ARG A 105 21.67 5.36 -15.95
C ARG A 105 20.77 5.67 -14.76
N LEU A 106 19.48 5.91 -15.00
CA LEU A 106 18.45 6.09 -13.97
C LEU A 106 17.81 4.76 -13.52
N ALA A 107 18.30 3.62 -14.02
CA ALA A 107 17.86 2.28 -13.60
C ALA A 107 18.39 1.73 -12.24
N PRO A 108 19.49 2.22 -11.60
CA PRO A 108 20.02 1.54 -10.41
C PRO A 108 19.06 1.60 -9.22
N ASP A 109 18.17 2.58 -9.22
CA ASP A 109 17.25 2.90 -8.14
C ASP A 109 15.85 2.27 -8.31
N SER A 110 15.63 1.48 -9.35
CA SER A 110 14.35 0.77 -9.53
C SER A 110 14.24 -0.39 -8.55
N TYR A 111 13.05 -0.65 -8.00
CA TYR A 111 12.85 -1.74 -7.05
C TYR A 111 11.53 -2.49 -7.29
N PRO A 112 11.48 -3.79 -6.97
CA PRO A 112 10.28 -4.59 -7.09
C PRO A 112 9.19 -4.12 -6.11
N ILE A 113 7.94 -4.07 -6.55
CA ILE A 113 6.80 -3.70 -5.69
C ILE A 113 5.55 -4.53 -6.02
N ALA A 114 4.76 -4.79 -4.97
CA ALA A 114 3.41 -5.32 -5.06
C ALA A 114 2.48 -4.45 -4.21
N ALA A 115 1.28 -4.14 -4.70
CA ALA A 115 0.32 -3.34 -3.95
C ALA A 115 -1.12 -3.64 -4.37
N VAL A 116 -2.05 -3.53 -3.42
CA VAL A 116 -3.49 -3.57 -3.70
C VAL A 116 -3.93 -2.19 -4.20
N ILE A 117 -4.40 -2.13 -5.44
CA ILE A 117 -4.96 -0.93 -6.06
C ILE A 117 -6.47 -1.01 -5.98
N THR A 118 -7.04 -0.06 -5.26
CA THR A 118 -8.44 -0.14 -4.84
C THR A 118 -9.43 0.51 -5.81
N ASP A 119 -8.94 1.14 -6.88
CA ASP A 119 -9.72 1.79 -7.92
C ASP A 119 -9.57 1.08 -9.28
N ALA A 120 -9.57 -0.26 -9.26
CA ALA A 120 -9.32 -1.09 -10.44
C ALA A 120 -10.26 -0.78 -11.62
N ARG A 121 -11.48 -0.29 -11.35
CA ARG A 121 -12.43 0.19 -12.38
C ARG A 121 -11.88 1.27 -13.30
N ARG A 122 -10.88 2.04 -12.86
CA ARG A 122 -10.22 3.07 -13.68
C ARG A 122 -9.19 2.49 -14.64
N LEU A 123 -8.72 1.28 -14.37
CA LEU A 123 -7.75 0.60 -15.21
C LEU A 123 -8.44 0.06 -16.48
N PRO A 124 -7.76 0.12 -17.64
CA PRO A 124 -8.23 -0.59 -18.82
C PRO A 124 -8.19 -2.10 -18.57
N ARG A 125 -8.98 -2.86 -19.34
CA ARG A 125 -9.00 -4.34 -19.25
C ARG A 125 -7.63 -4.98 -19.49
N ARG A 126 -6.75 -4.29 -20.22
CA ARG A 126 -5.37 -4.70 -20.48
C ARG A 126 -4.48 -3.48 -20.37
N LEU A 127 -3.37 -3.62 -19.65
CA LEU A 127 -2.22 -2.74 -19.70
C LEU A 127 -1.06 -3.53 -20.29
N GLU A 128 -0.29 -2.90 -21.16
CA GLU A 128 0.93 -3.50 -21.68
C GLU A 128 1.98 -3.63 -20.57
N VAL A 129 2.76 -4.70 -20.60
CA VAL A 129 3.91 -4.85 -19.71
C VAL A 129 4.89 -3.69 -19.96
N GLY A 130 5.38 -3.08 -18.89
CA GLY A 130 6.24 -1.90 -18.92
C GLY A 130 5.47 -0.58 -18.93
N HIS A 131 4.14 -0.59 -19.13
CA HIS A 131 3.33 0.61 -19.03
C HIS A 131 3.53 1.29 -17.67
N VAL A 132 3.79 2.60 -17.65
CA VAL A 132 4.10 3.30 -16.40
C VAL A 132 2.85 3.98 -15.85
N LEU A 133 2.39 3.51 -14.68
CA LEU A 133 1.38 4.19 -13.90
C LEU A 133 2.01 5.11 -12.86
N ALA A 134 1.33 6.22 -12.56
CA ALA A 134 1.56 6.94 -11.32
C ALA A 134 0.55 6.42 -10.29
N VAL A 135 1.02 5.96 -9.13
CA VAL A 135 0.17 5.43 -8.05
C VAL A 135 0.48 6.15 -6.73
N THR A 136 -0.52 6.28 -5.86
CA THR A 136 -0.33 6.71 -4.47
C THR A 136 -0.48 5.50 -3.58
N LEU A 137 0.52 5.21 -2.76
CA LEU A 137 0.55 4.04 -1.87
C LEU A 137 0.75 4.44 -0.42
N ALA A 138 0.23 3.62 0.49
CA ALA A 138 0.59 3.58 1.89
C ALA A 138 0.69 2.12 2.36
N GLY A 139 1.59 1.85 3.29
CA GLY A 139 1.76 0.55 3.91
C GLY A 139 1.14 0.48 5.30
N PHE A 140 0.51 -0.64 5.60
CA PHE A 140 -0.02 -0.96 6.92
C PHE A 140 0.66 -2.23 7.40
N ALA A 141 1.25 -2.18 8.59
CA ALA A 141 2.00 -3.31 9.13
C ALA A 141 1.08 -4.51 9.33
N LEU A 142 1.49 -5.64 8.77
CA LEU A 142 0.99 -6.96 9.15
C LEU A 142 1.87 -7.54 10.25
N ASP A 143 3.16 -7.23 10.21
CA ASP A 143 4.14 -7.60 11.21
C ASP A 143 5.29 -6.58 11.25
N VAL A 144 5.77 -6.23 12.44
CA VAL A 144 6.97 -5.42 12.62
C VAL A 144 8.02 -6.28 13.28
N GLU A 145 9.09 -6.60 12.54
CA GLU A 145 10.19 -7.42 13.06
C GLU A 145 11.24 -6.56 13.80
N PHE A 146 11.32 -5.26 13.49
CA PHE A 146 12.27 -4.36 14.12
C PHE A 146 11.91 -2.89 14.01
N SER A 147 12.17 -2.17 15.09
CA SER A 147 12.28 -0.72 15.06
C SER A 147 13.40 -0.24 15.98
N GLY A 148 14.43 0.36 15.40
CA GLY A 148 15.62 0.74 16.15
C GLY A 148 16.73 1.37 15.32
N PRO A 149 17.84 1.80 15.95
CA PRO A 149 18.99 2.37 15.26
C PRO A 149 19.52 1.44 14.17
N PHE A 150 20.08 2.01 13.10
CA PHE A 150 20.74 1.24 12.05
C PHE A 150 21.96 0.48 12.60
N ASP A 151 21.96 -0.84 12.42
CA ASP A 151 23.13 -1.69 12.64
C ASP A 151 23.58 -2.32 11.30
N PRO A 152 24.73 -1.91 10.75
CA PRO A 152 25.24 -2.43 9.48
C PRO A 152 25.58 -3.92 9.52
N LYS A 153 25.69 -4.52 10.70
CA LYS A 153 25.99 -5.95 10.86
C LYS A 153 24.77 -6.84 10.73
N ARG A 154 23.56 -6.28 10.68
CA ARG A 154 22.33 -7.06 10.60
C ARG A 154 22.11 -7.60 9.18
N PRO A 155 21.79 -8.90 9.01
CA PRO A 155 21.53 -9.47 7.69
C PRO A 155 20.27 -8.85 7.06
N ALA A 156 20.35 -8.54 5.76
CA ALA A 156 19.19 -8.06 4.98
C ALA A 156 18.58 -9.24 4.21
N ARG A 157 17.25 -9.33 4.18
CA ARG A 157 16.53 -10.18 3.22
C ARG A 157 16.29 -9.32 1.96
N GLY A 158 16.25 -9.86 0.76
CA GLY A 158 15.95 -9.07 -0.46
C GLY A 158 17.07 -8.18 -1.07
N ARG A 159 16.70 -7.38 -2.08
CA ARG A 159 17.63 -6.53 -2.84
C ARG A 159 18.04 -5.32 -2.01
N ARG A 160 19.34 -5.20 -1.76
CA ARG A 160 19.92 -4.03 -1.11
C ARG A 160 19.90 -2.82 -2.04
N LEU A 161 19.27 -1.77 -1.56
CA LEU A 161 19.50 -0.38 -1.90
C LEU A 161 20.73 0.13 -1.11
N ASP A 162 21.21 1.31 -1.47
CA ASP A 162 22.31 1.97 -0.76
C ASP A 162 22.01 2.09 0.75
N GLY A 163 23.04 1.94 1.59
CA GLY A 163 22.88 1.92 3.04
C GLY A 163 22.23 0.63 3.60
N GLY A 164 22.12 -0.42 2.79
CA GLY A 164 21.58 -1.73 3.18
C GLY A 164 20.06 -1.76 3.31
N ALA A 165 19.37 -0.73 2.79
CA ALA A 165 17.91 -0.63 2.78
C ALA A 165 17.35 -1.65 1.79
N TRP A 166 16.13 -2.14 1.98
CA TRP A 166 15.53 -3.07 1.03
C TRP A 166 14.02 -3.05 1.08
N ILE A 167 13.40 -3.39 -0.03
CA ILE A 167 11.97 -3.62 -0.17
C ILE A 167 11.75 -4.65 -1.28
N GLY A 168 10.76 -5.51 -1.11
CA GLY A 168 10.31 -6.40 -2.18
C GLY A 168 9.03 -7.14 -1.80
N PRO A 169 8.28 -7.68 -2.77
CA PRO A 169 7.08 -8.44 -2.45
C PRO A 169 7.39 -9.66 -1.59
N LEU A 170 6.49 -9.93 -0.66
CA LEU A 170 6.56 -11.12 0.17
C LEU A 170 6.44 -12.37 -0.71
N GLY A 171 7.34 -13.36 -0.52
CA GLY A 171 7.47 -14.52 -1.40
C GLY A 171 8.38 -14.30 -2.62
N GLY A 172 8.88 -13.07 -2.83
CA GLY A 172 9.81 -12.72 -3.90
C GLY A 172 9.18 -12.58 -5.29
N PHE A 173 9.97 -12.06 -6.23
CA PHE A 173 9.78 -12.29 -7.66
C PHE A 173 10.70 -13.47 -8.02
N ALA A 174 10.27 -14.47 -8.79
CA ALA A 174 11.21 -15.49 -9.24
C ALA A 174 12.43 -14.80 -9.85
N SER A 175 13.59 -15.14 -9.31
CA SER A 175 14.86 -14.55 -9.65
C SER A 175 15.15 -14.72 -11.14
N GLY A 176 14.96 -13.66 -11.90
CA GLY A 176 15.42 -13.52 -13.28
C GLY A 176 15.66 -12.05 -13.54
N GLY A 177 16.92 -11.65 -13.69
CA GLY A 177 17.29 -10.29 -14.03
C GLY A 177 16.72 -9.90 -15.40
N GLY A 178 15.56 -9.27 -15.37
CA GLY A 178 14.80 -8.83 -16.53
C GLY A 178 13.34 -8.62 -16.14
N PHE A 179 12.61 -7.82 -16.92
CA PHE A 179 11.15 -7.64 -16.80
C PHE A 179 10.35 -8.93 -17.10
N ALA A 180 10.99 -10.11 -17.05
CA ALA A 180 10.39 -11.39 -17.37
C ALA A 180 9.64 -11.93 -16.13
N SER A 181 8.33 -11.96 -16.29
CA SER A 181 7.31 -12.57 -15.45
C SER A 181 7.71 -13.91 -14.84
N GLY A 182 7.45 -14.04 -13.54
CA GLY A 182 7.52 -15.30 -12.80
C GLY A 182 7.15 -15.10 -11.33
N GLY A 183 6.01 -14.48 -11.03
CA GLY A 183 5.47 -14.51 -9.66
C GLY A 183 4.82 -15.86 -9.42
N GLY A 184 5.37 -16.71 -8.56
CA GLY A 184 4.74 -17.95 -8.12
C GLY A 184 3.40 -17.64 -7.43
N GLY A 185 2.38 -18.46 -7.71
CA GLY A 185 0.98 -18.25 -7.30
C GLY A 185 0.67 -18.31 -5.79
N ASP A 186 1.68 -18.20 -4.92
CA ASP A 186 1.54 -18.28 -3.45
C ASP A 186 2.02 -17.01 -2.72
N ALA A 187 2.42 -15.95 -3.43
CA ALA A 187 2.80 -14.68 -2.81
C ALA A 187 1.54 -13.95 -2.25
N PRO A 188 1.46 -13.66 -0.94
CA PRO A 188 0.30 -12.99 -0.36
C PRO A 188 0.10 -11.61 -0.98
N GLY A 189 -1.06 -11.45 -1.63
CA GLY A 189 -1.37 -10.36 -2.55
C GLY A 189 -1.12 -8.95 -1.98
N GLY A 190 -0.26 -8.18 -2.65
CA GLY A 190 0.02 -6.78 -2.31
C GLY A 190 0.89 -6.56 -1.07
N CYS A 191 1.41 -7.62 -0.45
CA CYS A 191 2.30 -7.53 0.69
C CYS A 191 3.76 -7.35 0.25
N VAL A 192 4.50 -6.54 0.99
CA VAL A 192 5.94 -6.37 0.84
C VAL A 192 6.64 -6.63 2.17
N GLU A 193 7.84 -7.17 2.10
CA GLU A 193 8.78 -7.08 3.19
C GLU A 193 9.71 -5.89 2.93
N LEU A 194 10.09 -5.17 3.99
CA LEU A 194 10.96 -4.01 3.89
C LEU A 194 11.88 -3.85 5.10
N SER A 195 12.99 -3.13 4.88
CA SER A 195 13.84 -2.53 5.92
C SER A 195 14.31 -1.18 5.40
N LEU A 196 13.69 -0.12 5.88
CA LEU A 196 13.88 1.23 5.35
C LEU A 196 14.12 2.23 6.48
N PRO A 197 14.97 3.26 6.26
CA PRO A 197 15.19 4.28 7.25
C PRO A 197 13.99 5.21 7.35
N VAL A 198 13.63 5.58 8.56
CA VAL A 198 12.56 6.53 8.88
C VAL A 198 13.09 7.94 8.70
N THR A 199 12.44 8.72 7.86
CA THR A 199 12.83 10.10 7.52
C THR A 199 11.93 11.14 8.17
N ALA A 200 10.65 10.82 8.40
CA ALA A 200 9.72 11.70 9.08
C ALA A 200 8.68 10.93 9.89
N ARG A 201 8.08 11.62 10.86
CA ARG A 201 6.98 11.11 11.69
C ARG A 201 5.94 12.19 11.88
N ARG A 202 4.69 11.77 11.92
CA ARG A 202 3.56 12.64 12.27
C ARG A 202 2.63 11.88 13.22
N ALA A 203 2.47 12.43 14.41
CA ALA A 203 1.46 11.97 15.35
C ALA A 203 0.07 12.29 14.79
N LEU A 204 -0.84 11.33 14.90
CA LEU A 204 -2.23 11.42 14.53
C LEU A 204 -3.06 10.90 15.71
N GLU A 205 -4.30 11.36 15.79
CA GLU A 205 -5.27 10.87 16.77
C GLU A 205 -6.46 10.29 15.98
N ASN A 206 -6.85 9.05 16.30
CA ASN A 206 -8.09 8.49 15.77
C ASN A 206 -9.27 9.20 16.45
N PRO A 207 -10.15 9.90 15.72
CA PRO A 207 -11.23 10.70 16.33
C PRO A 207 -12.32 9.86 17.01
N VAL A 208 -12.41 8.56 16.69
CA VAL A 208 -13.40 7.63 17.27
C VAL A 208 -12.91 7.09 18.60
N THR A 209 -11.67 6.58 18.64
CA THR A 209 -11.11 5.89 19.81
C THR A 209 -10.24 6.79 20.69
N ARG A 210 -9.85 7.98 20.18
CA ARG A 210 -8.84 8.88 20.76
C ARG A 210 -7.46 8.25 20.90
N ALA A 211 -7.22 7.11 20.25
CA ALA A 211 -5.92 6.46 20.26
C ALA A 211 -4.92 7.28 19.44
N ALA A 212 -3.71 7.41 19.98
CA ALA A 212 -2.59 7.98 19.25
C ALA A 212 -2.03 6.92 18.28
N VAL A 213 -1.84 7.33 17.03
CA VAL A 213 -1.15 6.54 16.00
C VAL A 213 -0.12 7.40 15.29
N GLU A 214 0.82 6.76 14.61
CA GLU A 214 1.88 7.46 13.91
C GLU A 214 1.86 7.13 12.42
N LEU A 215 1.84 8.20 11.61
CA LEU A 215 2.27 8.12 10.23
C LEU A 215 3.79 8.23 10.21
N VAL A 216 4.45 7.21 9.68
CA VAL A 216 5.91 7.15 9.52
C VAL A 216 6.22 7.28 8.03
N GLU A 217 7.10 8.20 7.65
CA GLU A 217 7.64 8.23 6.29
C GLU A 217 8.99 7.53 6.27
N VAL A 218 9.17 6.62 5.32
CA VAL A 218 10.43 5.91 5.09
C VAL A 218 11.05 6.28 3.75
N GLU A 219 12.38 6.27 3.71
CA GLU A 219 13.14 6.60 2.50
C GLU A 219 13.06 5.47 1.47
N LEU A 220 12.69 5.83 0.25
CA LEU A 220 12.79 4.99 -0.93
C LEU A 220 13.27 5.84 -2.12
N PRO A 221 13.96 5.24 -3.10
CA PRO A 221 14.29 5.95 -4.31
C PRO A 221 13.05 6.49 -5.02
N GLY A 222 13.17 7.70 -5.57
CA GLY A 222 12.09 8.43 -6.22
C GLY A 222 11.19 9.22 -5.25
N ARG A 223 10.50 8.54 -4.33
CA ARG A 223 9.58 9.16 -3.36
C ARG A 223 9.50 8.39 -2.04
N PRO A 224 9.32 9.08 -0.89
CA PRO A 224 9.04 8.42 0.39
C PRO A 224 7.76 7.59 0.36
N LEU A 225 7.70 6.57 1.22
CA LEU A 225 6.51 5.77 1.46
C LEU A 225 5.95 6.04 2.85
N ALA A 226 4.64 6.26 2.92
CA ALA A 226 3.89 6.38 4.15
C ALA A 226 3.60 5.00 4.72
N LEU A 227 3.99 4.75 5.97
CA LEU A 227 3.75 3.51 6.70
C LEU A 227 3.02 3.78 8.02
N PHE A 228 2.18 2.82 8.42
CA PHE A 228 1.52 2.76 9.70
C PHE A 228 1.87 1.43 10.39
N ALA A 229 2.11 1.47 11.69
CA ALA A 229 2.36 0.30 12.52
C ALA A 229 1.39 0.29 13.70
N SER A 230 0.95 -0.90 14.11
CA SER A 230 0.09 -1.05 15.29
C SER A 230 0.88 -0.65 16.55
N PRO A 231 0.40 0.34 17.34
CA PRO A 231 1.05 0.66 18.61
C PRO A 231 0.91 -0.48 19.63
N TRP A 232 -0.11 -1.32 19.48
CA TRP A 232 -0.33 -2.49 20.33
C TRP A 232 0.63 -3.62 20.00
N GLN A 233 0.83 -3.92 18.71
CA GLN A 233 1.84 -4.90 18.29
C GLN A 233 3.21 -4.50 18.82
N LEU A 234 3.64 -3.25 18.58
CA LEU A 234 4.93 -2.77 19.05
C LEU A 234 5.10 -2.96 20.56
N ALA A 235 4.05 -2.67 21.34
CA ALA A 235 4.08 -2.87 22.79
C ALA A 235 4.17 -4.35 23.19
N VAL A 236 3.40 -5.22 22.56
CA VAL A 236 3.38 -6.68 22.83
C VAL A 236 4.73 -7.30 22.49
N ASP A 237 5.32 -6.91 21.37
CA ASP A 237 6.60 -7.44 20.88
C ASP A 237 7.82 -6.78 21.55
N GLY A 238 7.60 -5.83 22.47
CA GLY A 238 8.66 -5.10 23.16
C GLY A 238 9.49 -4.19 22.23
N LEU A 239 8.92 -3.81 21.09
CA LEU A 239 9.54 -2.93 20.11
C LEU A 239 9.31 -1.46 20.45
N ALA A 240 10.33 -0.65 20.21
CA ALA A 240 10.21 0.79 20.40
C ALA A 240 9.40 1.42 19.27
N THR A 241 8.69 2.50 19.57
CA THR A 241 8.03 3.31 18.53
C THR A 241 9.07 3.83 17.53
N PRO A 242 8.81 3.78 16.20
CA PRO A 242 9.74 4.25 15.18
C PRO A 242 10.21 5.68 15.42
N ARG A 243 11.46 6.01 15.07
CA ARG A 243 12.04 7.36 15.23
C ARG A 243 12.78 7.79 13.98
N VAL A 244 12.88 9.09 13.72
CA VAL A 244 13.69 9.62 12.61
C VAL A 244 15.14 9.15 12.76
N GLY A 245 15.71 8.65 11.66
CA GLY A 245 17.06 8.07 11.61
C GLY A 245 17.13 6.60 12.04
N TRP A 246 16.04 6.00 12.52
CA TRP A 246 15.96 4.57 12.80
C TRP A 246 15.55 3.78 11.55
N ARG A 247 15.70 2.46 11.62
CA ARG A 247 15.07 1.54 10.69
C ARG A 247 13.73 1.08 11.19
N LEU A 248 12.83 0.84 10.24
CA LEU A 248 11.63 0.06 10.42
C LEU A 248 11.71 -1.15 9.50
N GLU A 249 11.53 -2.34 10.06
CA GLU A 249 11.57 -3.59 9.32
C GLU A 249 10.35 -4.46 9.63
N GLY A 250 9.86 -5.17 8.62
CA GLY A 250 8.73 -6.07 8.77
C GLY A 250 7.97 -6.28 7.48
N THR A 251 6.74 -6.79 7.61
CA THR A 251 5.83 -7.09 6.53
C THR A 251 4.69 -6.08 6.51
N PHE A 252 4.43 -5.49 5.35
CA PHE A 252 3.43 -4.44 5.17
C PHE A 252 2.51 -4.78 4.00
N LEU A 253 1.20 -4.61 4.19
CA LEU A 253 0.25 -4.57 3.09
C LEU A 253 0.31 -3.17 2.46
N LEU A 254 0.70 -3.08 1.19
CA LEU A 254 0.63 -1.81 0.46
C LEU A 254 -0.74 -1.67 -0.19
N THR A 255 -1.42 -0.57 0.09
CA THR A 255 -2.72 -0.24 -0.53
C THR A 255 -2.68 1.14 -1.15
N GLY A 256 -3.46 1.34 -2.21
CA GLY A 256 -3.39 2.59 -2.95
C GLY A 256 -4.42 2.78 -4.04
N ARG A 257 -4.10 3.76 -4.91
CA ARG A 257 -4.94 4.22 -6.01
C ARG A 257 -4.10 4.64 -7.20
N VAL A 258 -4.68 4.60 -8.40
CA VAL A 258 -4.09 5.18 -9.60
C VAL A 258 -4.19 6.70 -9.55
N ALA A 259 -3.07 7.39 -9.67
CA ALA A 259 -2.97 8.86 -9.69
C ALA A 259 -2.69 9.44 -11.08
N GLY A 260 -2.31 8.61 -12.06
CA GLY A 260 -2.03 9.05 -13.43
C GLY A 260 -1.39 7.95 -14.28
N GLY A 261 -0.97 8.33 -15.49
CA GLY A 261 -0.38 7.40 -16.46
C GLY A 261 -1.41 6.60 -17.26
N LEU A 262 -2.70 6.92 -17.15
CA LEU A 262 -3.72 6.34 -18.03
C LEU A 262 -3.94 7.26 -19.23
N ALA A 263 -4.07 6.69 -20.43
CA ALA A 263 -4.40 7.45 -21.64
C ALA A 263 -5.69 8.26 -21.43
N SER A 264 -5.69 9.51 -21.87
CA SER A 264 -6.87 10.37 -21.81
C SER A 264 -7.99 9.80 -22.70
N PRO A 265 -9.28 10.05 -22.38
CA PRO A 265 -10.39 9.67 -23.25
C PRO A 265 -10.23 10.22 -24.68
N THR A 266 -9.56 11.36 -24.84
CA THR A 266 -9.27 12.03 -26.12
C THR A 266 -8.27 11.25 -26.98
N GLU A 267 -7.25 10.63 -26.39
CA GLU A 267 -6.28 9.81 -27.12
C GLU A 267 -6.91 8.51 -27.64
N ARG A 268 -7.87 7.94 -26.91
CA ARG A 268 -8.62 6.74 -27.34
C ARG A 268 -9.52 7.01 -28.55
N LEU A 269 -10.02 8.24 -28.71
CA LEU A 269 -10.78 8.64 -29.88
C LEU A 269 -9.86 8.80 -31.10
N GLY A 270 -8.67 9.38 -30.94
CA GLY A 270 -7.71 9.52 -32.05
C GLY A 270 -7.24 8.18 -32.65
N ALA A 271 -7.06 7.15 -31.82
CA ALA A 271 -6.62 5.82 -32.27
C ALA A 271 -7.71 5.03 -33.04
N ASN A 272 -8.98 5.39 -32.91
CA ASN A 272 -10.09 4.72 -33.62
C ASN A 272 -10.48 5.42 -34.94
N PHE A 273 -9.81 6.52 -35.29
CA PHE A 273 -10.01 7.27 -36.53
C PHE A 273 -8.71 7.38 -37.37
N GLY A 274 -7.73 6.51 -37.11
CA GLY A 274 -6.49 6.37 -37.88
C GLY A 274 -6.48 5.11 -38.74
#